data_AF-A0AAC9M463-F1
#
_entry.id   AF-A0AAC9M463-F1
#
_cell.length_a   1.000
_cell.length_b   1.000
_cell.length_c   1.000
_cell.angle_alpha   90.00
_cell.angle_beta   90.00
_cell.angle_gamma   90.00
#
_symmetry.space_group_name_H-M   'P 1'
#
loop_
_entity.id
_entity.type
_entity.pdbx_description
1 polymer ?
#
loop_
_entity_poly.entity_id
_entity_poly.type
_entity_poly.pdbx_seq_one_letter_code
_entity_poly.pdbx_strand_id
1 'polypeptide(L)'
;MKLKNILKTTGSLHILLGLLIIFLLIFSVETIAGNASSETLLLVRGTADVVAASNLGIGFLLIICSSIKDKKSLKKVLSGELALMVCLLAVALFNTFNAGTIVDGGPPPPFWIVLIANPLLCIYGLNKANKWNAY
;
A
#
# COMPACT_ATOMS: atom_id res chain seq x y z
N MET A 1 0.91 4.76 20.86
CA MET A 1 -0.13 4.08 20.06
C MET A 1 -0.37 2.65 20.52
N LYS A 2 -1.64 2.25 20.65
CA LYS A 2 -2.04 0.84 20.77
C LYS A 2 -1.94 0.18 19.38
N LEU A 3 -1.65 -1.12 19.29
CA LEU A 3 -1.58 -1.87 18.02
C LEU A 3 -2.82 -1.65 17.13
N LYS A 4 -4.00 -1.59 17.75
CA LYS A 4 -5.26 -1.31 17.05
C LYS A 4 -5.24 0.02 16.28
N ASN A 5 -4.65 1.06 16.86
CA ASN A 5 -4.54 2.35 16.19
C ASN A 5 -3.57 2.29 15.02
N ILE A 6 -2.50 1.49 15.12
CA ILE A 6 -1.54 1.30 14.02
C ILE A 6 -2.25 0.64 12.84
N LEU A 7 -2.99 -0.45 13.08
CA LEU A 7 -3.78 -1.09 12.02
C LEU A 7 -4.82 -0.15 11.39
N LYS A 8 -5.49 0.68 12.20
CA LYS A 8 -6.42 1.69 11.67
C LYS A 8 -5.70 2.70 10.79
N THR A 9 -4.56 3.23 11.24
CA THR A 9 -3.77 4.21 10.46
C THR A 9 -3.24 3.60 9.18
N THR A 10 -2.62 2.42 9.23
CA THR A 10 -2.13 1.69 8.04
C THR A 10 -3.29 1.37 7.09
N GLY A 11 -4.44 0.94 7.62
CA GLY A 11 -5.64 0.71 6.83
C GLY A 11 -6.17 1.98 6.14
N SER A 12 -6.20 3.11 6.86
CA SER A 12 -6.58 4.41 6.27
C SER A 12 -5.61 4.87 5.18
N LEU A 13 -4.31 4.60 5.33
CA LEU A 13 -3.31 4.91 4.30
C LEU A 13 -3.52 4.07 3.03
N HIS A 14 -3.87 2.79 3.16
CA HIS A 14 -4.27 1.96 2.03
C HIS A 14 -5.53 2.47 1.34
N ILE A 15 -6.55 2.88 2.11
CA ILE A 15 -7.77 3.45 1.53
C ILE A 15 -7.45 4.73 0.76
N LEU A 16 -6.69 5.64 1.37
CA LEU A 16 -6.26 6.88 0.75
C LEU A 16 -5.51 6.61 -0.55
N LEU A 17 -4.62 5.62 -0.56
CA LEU A 17 -3.87 5.24 -1.75
C LEU A 17 -4.79 4.71 -2.86
N GLY A 18 -5.73 3.83 -2.53
CA GLY A 18 -6.72 3.32 -3.48
C GLY A 18 -7.56 4.44 -4.09
N LEU A 19 -8.03 5.39 -3.28
CA LEU A 19 -8.79 6.55 -3.74
C LEU A 19 -7.96 7.49 -4.65
N LEU A 20 -6.69 7.71 -4.30
CA LEU A 20 -5.77 8.51 -5.13
C LEU A 20 -5.53 7.87 -6.50
N ILE A 21 -5.37 6.55 -6.56
CA ILE A 21 -5.22 5.83 -7.83
C ILE A 21 -6.49 6.00 -8.68
N ILE A 22 -7.67 5.77 -8.10
CA ILE A 22 -8.96 5.96 -8.81
C ILE A 22 -9.05 7.38 -9.36
N PHE A 23 -8.70 8.39 -8.54
CA PHE A 23 -8.70 9.77 -8.98
C PHE A 23 -7.76 10.01 -10.17
N LEU A 24 -6.51 9.52 -10.11
CA LEU A 24 -5.53 9.66 -11.19
C LEU A 24 -5.99 8.95 -12.48
N LEU A 25 -6.67 7.81 -12.37
CA LEU A 25 -7.15 7.05 -13.53
C LEU A 25 -8.34 7.69 -14.22
N ILE A 26 -9.29 8.21 -13.43
CA ILE A 26 -10.51 8.84 -13.96
C ILE A 26 -10.20 10.21 -14.55
N PHE A 27 -9.33 11.00 -13.91
CA PHE A 27 -9.18 12.42 -14.23
C PHE A 27 -7.86 12.79 -14.90
N SER A 28 -6.87 11.88 -14.99
CA SER A 28 -5.52 12.27 -15.45
C SER A 28 -4.88 11.33 -16.47
N VAL A 29 -5.47 10.18 -16.82
CA VAL A 29 -4.85 9.24 -17.77
C VAL A 29 -4.59 9.85 -19.14
N GLU A 30 -5.51 10.65 -19.68
CA GLU A 30 -5.33 11.31 -20.99
C GLU A 30 -4.31 12.46 -20.92
N THR A 31 -4.19 13.11 -19.77
CA THR A 31 -3.18 14.15 -19.51
C THR A 31 -1.78 13.54 -19.33
N ILE A 32 -1.68 12.32 -18.79
CA ILE A 32 -0.41 11.64 -18.50
C ILE A 32 0.07 10.83 -19.71
N ALA A 33 -0.84 10.27 -20.51
CA ALA A 33 -0.53 9.32 -21.59
C ALA A 33 -1.33 9.61 -22.88
N GLY A 34 -1.49 10.87 -23.26
CA GLY A 34 -2.31 11.29 -24.40
C GLY A 34 -1.88 10.76 -25.79
N ASN A 35 -0.65 10.24 -25.91
CA ASN A 35 -0.14 9.63 -27.14
C ASN A 35 -0.20 8.08 -27.14
N ALA A 36 -0.71 7.46 -26.07
CA ALA A 36 -0.80 6.00 -25.98
C ALA A 36 -2.00 5.47 -26.80
N SER A 37 -1.90 4.24 -27.30
CA SER A 37 -3.01 3.59 -28.00
C SER A 37 -4.17 3.31 -27.04
N SER A 38 -5.40 3.25 -27.57
CA SER A 38 -6.60 2.93 -26.79
C SER A 38 -6.48 1.59 -26.06
N GLU A 39 -5.82 0.61 -26.67
CA GLU A 39 -5.57 -0.71 -26.08
C GLU A 39 -4.62 -0.62 -24.88
N THR A 40 -3.52 0.14 -25.01
CA THR A 40 -2.58 0.39 -23.91
C THR A 40 -3.27 1.12 -22.77
N LEU A 41 -4.09 2.13 -23.07
CA LEU A 41 -4.84 2.88 -22.06
C LEU A 41 -5.84 1.99 -21.31
N LEU A 42 -6.55 1.10 -22.01
CA LEU A 42 -7.47 0.15 -21.39
C LEU A 42 -6.74 -0.86 -20.48
N LEU A 43 -5.59 -1.37 -20.93
CA LEU A 43 -4.78 -2.29 -20.13
C LEU A 43 -4.28 -1.62 -18.84
N VAL A 44 -3.72 -0.40 -18.95
CA VAL A 44 -3.22 0.35 -17.79
C VAL A 44 -4.37 0.67 -16.83
N ARG A 45 -5.52 1.12 -17.33
CA ARG A 45 -6.71 1.36 -16.50
C ARG A 45 -7.16 0.10 -15.76
N GLY A 46 -7.28 -1.03 -16.47
CA GLY A 46 -7.70 -2.30 -15.87
C GLY A 46 -6.74 -2.79 -14.77
N THR A 47 -5.42 -2.71 -15.00
CA THR A 47 -4.44 -3.07 -13.96
C THR A 47 -4.52 -2.15 -12.75
N ALA A 48 -4.66 -0.85 -12.98
CA ALA A 48 -4.70 0.13 -11.92
C ALA A 48 -6.04 0.10 -11.14
N ASP A 49 -7.16 -0.27 -11.76
CA ASP A 49 -8.43 -0.55 -11.09
C ASP A 49 -8.29 -1.71 -10.10
N VAL A 50 -7.64 -2.81 -10.51
CA VAL A 50 -7.37 -3.95 -9.63
C VAL A 50 -6.46 -3.54 -8.46
N VAL A 51 -5.41 -2.73 -8.72
CA VAL A 51 -4.53 -2.22 -7.66
C VAL A 51 -5.28 -1.31 -6.69
N ALA A 52 -6.14 -0.42 -7.20
CA ALA A 52 -6.95 0.46 -6.37
C ALA A 52 -7.94 -0.33 -5.50
N ALA A 53 -8.69 -1.24 -6.10
CA ALA A 53 -9.64 -2.10 -5.39
C ALA A 53 -8.95 -2.96 -4.33
N SER A 54 -7.76 -3.51 -4.64
CA SER A 54 -6.95 -4.26 -3.69
C SER A 54 -6.53 -3.40 -2.50
N ASN A 55 -6.07 -2.17 -2.74
CA ASN A 55 -5.70 -1.23 -1.68
C ASN A 55 -6.90 -0.86 -0.81
N LEU A 56 -8.07 -0.57 -1.40
CA LEU A 56 -9.29 -0.34 -0.64
C LEU A 56 -9.64 -1.55 0.24
N GLY A 57 -9.63 -2.76 -0.35
CA GLY A 57 -9.93 -4.01 0.34
C GLY A 57 -8.99 -4.30 1.51
N ILE A 58 -7.68 -4.17 1.29
CA ILE A 58 -6.65 -4.30 2.34
C ILE A 58 -6.91 -3.27 3.44
N GLY A 59 -7.17 -2.02 3.07
CA GLY A 59 -7.43 -0.95 4.02
C GLY A 59 -8.62 -1.21 4.93
N PHE A 60 -9.75 -1.62 4.35
CA PHE A 60 -10.93 -2.04 5.13
C PHE A 60 -10.65 -3.27 5.99
N LEU A 61 -9.94 -4.26 5.47
CA LEU A 61 -9.57 -5.47 6.20
C LEU A 61 -8.73 -5.13 7.44
N LEU A 62 -7.72 -4.27 7.32
CA LEU A 62 -6.88 -3.85 8.45
C LEU A 62 -7.69 -3.08 9.50
N ILE A 63 -8.62 -2.22 9.07
CA ILE A 63 -9.52 -1.50 9.99
C ILE A 63 -10.43 -2.49 10.74
N ILE A 64 -10.99 -3.49 10.06
CA ILE A 64 -11.82 -4.53 10.70
C ILE A 64 -10.97 -5.36 11.66
N CYS A 65 -9.78 -5.80 11.25
CA CYS A 65 -8.85 -6.54 12.09
C CYS A 65 -8.39 -5.75 13.33
N SER A 66 -8.45 -4.41 13.30
CA SER A 66 -8.16 -3.59 14.47
C SER A 66 -9.11 -3.85 15.66
N SER A 67 -10.28 -4.45 15.40
CA SER A 67 -11.26 -4.81 16.42
C SER A 67 -10.89 -6.10 17.19
N ILE A 68 -9.95 -6.89 16.69
CA ILE A 68 -9.48 -8.12 17.36
C ILE A 68 -9.02 -7.80 18.79
N LYS A 69 -9.48 -8.59 19.77
CA LYS A 69 -9.14 -8.40 21.18
C LYS A 69 -7.79 -9.01 21.54
N ASP A 70 -7.46 -10.15 20.95
CA ASP A 70 -6.21 -10.87 21.20
C ASP A 70 -4.99 -10.14 20.61
N LYS A 71 -4.01 -9.83 21.48
CA LYS A 71 -2.77 -9.15 21.10
C LYS A 71 -1.91 -10.01 20.18
N LYS A 72 -1.88 -11.33 20.36
CA LYS A 72 -1.03 -12.23 19.55
C LYS A 72 -1.52 -12.27 18.10
N SER A 73 -2.83 -12.32 17.90
CA SER A 73 -3.47 -12.25 16.59
C SER A 73 -3.27 -10.89 15.91
N LEU A 74 -3.39 -9.78 16.64
CA LEU A 74 -3.08 -8.44 16.11
C LEU A 74 -1.62 -8.34 15.61
N LYS A 75 -0.67 -8.94 16.34
CA LYS A 75 0.74 -8.98 15.89
C LYS A 75 0.91 -9.77 14.60
N LYS A 76 0.22 -10.91 14.46
CA LYS A 76 0.25 -11.71 13.22
C LYS A 76 -0.28 -10.93 12.02
N VAL A 77 -1.40 -10.22 12.19
CA VAL A 77 -1.94 -9.34 11.13
C VAL A 77 -0.91 -8.28 10.75
N LEU A 78 -0.31 -7.61 11.73
CA LEU A 78 0.70 -6.58 11.49
C LEU A 78 1.98 -7.12 10.83
N SER A 79 2.38 -8.36 11.14
CA SER A 79 3.48 -9.05 10.47
C SER A 79 3.16 -9.42 9.03
N GLY A 80 1.93 -9.88 8.75
CA GLY A 80 1.47 -10.14 7.38
C GLY A 80 1.45 -8.86 6.54
N GLU A 81 0.94 -7.77 7.12
CA GLU A 81 0.97 -6.44 6.51
C GLU A 81 2.40 -5.98 6.23
N LEU A 82 3.32 -6.13 7.19
CA LEU A 82 4.73 -5.80 6.95
C LEU A 82 5.34 -6.61 5.79
N ALA A 83 5.04 -7.92 5.72
CA ALA A 83 5.52 -8.76 4.63
C ALA A 83 4.98 -8.30 3.27
N LEU A 84 3.69 -7.97 3.20
CA LEU A 84 3.08 -7.39 2.01
C LEU A 84 3.79 -6.09 1.59
N MET A 85 4.00 -5.16 2.53
CA MET A 85 4.67 -3.90 2.25
C MET A 85 6.12 -4.08 1.79
N VAL A 86 6.85 -5.06 2.32
CA VAL A 86 8.21 -5.38 1.85
C VAL A 86 8.19 -5.89 0.41
N CYS A 87 7.24 -6.75 0.05
CA CYS A 87 7.09 -7.22 -1.34
C CYS A 87 6.79 -6.05 -2.28
N LEU A 88 5.84 -5.18 -1.91
CA LEU A 88 5.51 -4.00 -2.72
C LEU A 88 6.70 -3.05 -2.86
N LEU A 89 7.45 -2.82 -1.78
CA LEU A 89 8.64 -1.97 -1.79
C LEU A 89 9.74 -2.56 -2.68
N ALA A 90 9.96 -3.87 -2.64
CA ALA A 90 10.95 -4.53 -3.48
C ALA A 90 10.64 -4.36 -4.98
N VAL A 91 9.38 -4.53 -5.37
CA VAL A 91 8.93 -4.30 -6.76
C VAL A 91 9.05 -2.82 -7.13
N ALA A 92 8.65 -1.91 -6.25
CA ALA A 92 8.77 -0.47 -6.48
C ALA A 92 10.22 -0.02 -6.69
N LEU A 93 11.15 -0.54 -5.88
CA LEU A 93 12.58 -0.27 -6.00
C LEU A 93 13.13 -0.87 -7.30
N PHE A 94 12.77 -2.11 -7.63
CA PHE A 94 13.16 -2.74 -8.89
C PHE A 94 12.72 -1.88 -10.09
N ASN A 95 11.47 -1.44 -10.13
CA ASN A 95 10.96 -0.62 -11.23
C ASN A 95 11.68 0.74 -11.31
N THR A 96 12.04 1.33 -10.16
CA THR A 96 12.71 2.63 -10.13
C THR A 96 14.15 2.56 -10.59
N PHE A 97 14.90 1.54 -10.16
CA PHE A 97 16.30 1.37 -10.57
C PHE A 97 16.44 0.91 -12.01
N ASN A 98 15.42 0.27 -12.58
CA ASN A 98 15.41 -0.18 -13.97
C ASN A 98 14.55 0.70 -14.89
N ALA A 99 14.18 1.90 -14.43
CA ALA A 99 13.46 2.87 -15.24
C ALA A 99 14.32 3.31 -16.45
N GLY A 100 13.74 3.27 -17.65
CA GLY A 100 14.43 3.59 -18.91
C GLY A 100 15.33 2.48 -19.45
N THR A 101 15.35 1.30 -18.83
CA THR A 101 16.10 0.13 -19.32
C THR A 101 15.20 -1.09 -19.51
N ILE A 102 14.47 -1.48 -18.46
CA ILE A 102 13.59 -2.65 -18.45
C ILE A 102 12.12 -2.25 -18.29
N VAL A 103 11.86 -1.13 -17.61
CA VAL A 103 10.51 -0.58 -17.41
C VAL A 103 10.49 0.91 -17.75
N ASP A 104 9.34 1.41 -18.20
CA ASP A 104 9.20 2.81 -18.62
C ASP A 104 9.12 3.80 -17.45
N GLY A 105 8.92 3.34 -16.22
CA GLY A 105 8.87 4.20 -15.05
C GLY A 105 8.67 3.49 -13.71
N GLY A 106 8.98 4.22 -12.64
CA GLY A 106 8.69 3.81 -11.26
C GLY A 106 7.29 4.22 -10.78
N PRO A 107 6.92 3.86 -9.54
CA PRO A 107 5.65 4.27 -8.95
C PRO A 107 5.51 5.80 -8.87
N PRO A 108 4.28 6.35 -8.96
CA PRO A 108 4.04 7.78 -8.78
C PRO A 108 4.54 8.29 -7.41
N PRO A 109 5.00 9.55 -7.30
CA PRO A 109 5.57 10.08 -6.05
C PRO A 109 4.68 9.92 -4.79
N PRO A 110 3.34 10.13 -4.84
CA PRO A 110 2.49 9.90 -3.67
C PRO A 110 2.50 8.44 -3.17
N PHE A 111 2.75 7.49 -4.07
CA PHE A 111 2.80 6.06 -3.77
C PHE A 111 3.98 5.71 -2.85
N TRP A 112 5.10 6.41 -3.00
CA TRP A 112 6.30 6.25 -2.18
C TRP A 112 6.07 6.61 -0.71
N ILE A 113 5.29 7.64 -0.46
CA ILE A 113 4.98 8.08 0.91
C ILE A 113 4.30 6.94 1.68
N VAL A 114 3.31 6.29 1.06
CA VAL A 114 2.59 5.17 1.67
C VAL A 114 3.48 3.92 1.77
N LEU A 115 4.26 3.62 0.72
CA LEU A 115 5.19 2.49 0.69
C LEU A 115 6.28 2.57 1.77
N ILE A 116 6.66 3.77 2.20
CA ILE A 116 7.65 3.96 3.27
C ILE A 116 6.95 4.03 4.63
N ALA A 117 5.87 4.80 4.74
CA ALA A 117 5.19 5.04 6.02
C ALA A 117 4.57 3.76 6.61
N ASN A 118 3.89 2.93 5.81
CA ASN A 118 3.23 1.71 6.29
C ASN A 118 4.22 0.70 6.92
N PRO A 119 5.32 0.30 6.25
CA PRO A 119 6.27 -0.62 6.87
C PRO A 119 6.92 -0.03 8.13
N LEU A 120 7.22 1.27 8.17
CA LEU A 120 7.73 1.93 9.39
C LEU A 120 6.73 1.85 10.55
N LEU A 121 5.45 2.11 10.29
CA LEU A 121 4.37 1.98 11.27
C LEU A 121 4.23 0.53 11.76
N CYS A 122 4.35 -0.45 10.86
CA CYS A 122 4.27 -1.87 11.19
C CYS A 122 5.45 -2.32 12.05
N ILE A 123 6.67 -1.95 11.67
CA ILE A 123 7.89 -2.22 12.45
C ILE A 123 7.78 -1.60 13.85
N TYR A 124 7.35 -0.33 13.93
CA TYR A 124 7.12 0.35 15.21
C TYR A 124 6.11 -0.42 16.09
N GLY A 125 4.99 -0.86 15.50
CA GLY A 125 3.96 -1.60 16.21
C GLY A 125 4.44 -2.95 16.72
N LEU A 126 5.18 -3.70 15.91
CA LEU A 126 5.74 -5.00 16.30
C LEU A 126 6.78 -4.86 17.42
N ASN A 127 7.71 -3.91 17.30
CA ASN A 127 8.73 -3.64 18.30
C ASN A 127 8.14 -3.22 19.64
N LYS A 128 7.14 -2.31 19.61
CA LYS A 128 6.44 -1.89 20.82
C LYS A 128 5.66 -3.03 21.48
N ALA A 129 5.04 -3.89 20.68
CA ALA A 129 4.30 -5.04 21.19
C ALA A 129 5.21 -6.09 21.85
N ASN A 130 6.45 -6.23 21.38
CA ASN A 130 7.47 -7.11 21.95
C ASN A 130 7.98 -6.60 23.31
N LYS A 131 8.25 -5.30 23.45
CA LYS A 131 8.73 -4.71 24.72
C LYS A 131 7.75 -4.91 25.90
N TRP A 132 6.45 -4.98 25.63
CA TRP A 132 5.42 -5.25 26.65
C TRP A 132 5.24 -6.73 27.03
N ASN A 133 5.95 -7.65 26.39
CA ASN A 133 5.96 -9.06 26.81
C ASN A 133 7.24 -9.41 27.61
N ALA A 134 8.14 -8.45 27.81
CA ALA A 134 9.41 -8.62 28.51
C ALA A 134 9.41 -8.06 29.95
N TYR A 135 8.24 -7.60 30.41
CA TYR A 135 7.90 -7.20 31.78
C TYR A 135 6.61 -7.92 32.17
#